data_AF-A0A9K3M3L5-F1
#
_entry.id   AF-A0A9K3M3L5-F1
#
_cell.length_a   1.000
_cell.length_b   1.000
_cell.length_c   1.000
_cell.angle_alpha   90.00
_cell.angle_beta   90.00
_cell.angle_gamma   90.00
#
_symmetry.space_group_name_H-M   'P 1'
#
loop_
_entity.id
_entity.type
_entity.pdbx_description
1 polymer ?
#
loop_
_entity_poly.entity_id
_entity_poly.type
_entity_poly.pdbx_seq_one_letter_code
_entity_poly.pdbx_strand_id
1 'polypeptide(L)'
;MSLSAISKYHDNNIGLERFTSDSRQLGGLMMLFGFCLVIYPQVKNAQLTGGQELATEVVDGVRSREFELNDKTLDFFLVLGGVCQVIFGCFGLLLGYLSVVHDFGSLWLTRSLILVAQTSWIPLLADLAEIVIRTQKGISSNYVHSEYDPTLQDIRFFGAMGFFGIIGWYVGLMGGLSLIAFALHALQSGNPGSRNRAFYQSRLVFYSIFSLVAAGSQLLLGVYAKGNFGSGPLPQPVSIAMYVIVYPEIAITCGSVQAVTALFGFARAAGVSAQPDNHLYQYMTWLSWLMTIAGTVMTQVYLLPGGEGAGLAPTVTVLTFGVYMLTAFLDFKMRNLPFTFPSDYYNNFADCGAEDGGITSDAESESGSDEEKQPETKGGANETSIEASLPGALPVCY
;
A
#
# COMPACT_ATOMS: atom_id res chain seq x y z
N MET A 1 -24.64 37.57 23.74
CA MET A 1 -23.83 36.92 22.68
C MET A 1 -24.63 36.98 21.39
N SER A 2 -24.10 37.52 20.29
CA SER A 2 -24.84 37.64 19.02
C SER A 2 -24.99 36.28 18.35
N LEU A 3 -26.06 36.07 17.59
CA LEU A 3 -26.25 34.84 16.78
C LEU A 3 -25.08 34.59 15.81
N SER A 4 -24.43 35.65 15.34
CA SER A 4 -23.21 35.56 14.52
C SER A 4 -22.01 34.98 15.28
N ALA A 5 -21.85 35.28 16.57
CA ALA A 5 -20.79 34.73 17.39
C ALA A 5 -21.03 33.24 17.70
N ILE A 6 -22.30 32.85 17.90
CA ILE A 6 -22.69 31.45 18.11
C ILE A 6 -22.47 30.62 16.84
N SER A 7 -22.86 31.14 15.66
CA SER A 7 -22.59 30.49 14.37
C SER A 7 -21.08 30.30 14.15
N LYS A 8 -20.28 31.36 14.32
CA LYS A 8 -18.83 31.29 14.12
C LYS A 8 -18.14 30.31 15.08
N TYR A 9 -18.59 30.24 16.33
CA TYR A 9 -18.10 29.27 17.30
C TYR A 9 -18.43 27.83 16.89
N HIS A 10 -19.66 27.59 16.45
CA HIS A 10 -20.11 26.28 15.99
C HIS A 10 -19.36 25.82 14.74
N ASP A 11 -19.16 26.71 13.77
CA ASP A 11 -18.47 26.40 12.51
C ASP A 11 -16.97 26.09 12.73
N ASN A 12 -16.31 26.80 13.65
CA ASN A 12 -14.91 26.52 14.02
C ASN A 12 -14.74 25.13 14.65
N ASN A 13 -15.65 24.71 15.53
CA ASN A 13 -15.57 23.40 16.18
C ASN A 13 -15.72 22.26 15.15
N ILE A 14 -16.58 22.43 14.14
CA ILE A 14 -16.77 21.42 13.08
C ILE A 14 -15.49 21.22 12.26
N GLY A 15 -14.76 22.27 11.93
CA GLY A 15 -13.51 22.17 11.15
C GLY A 15 -12.44 21.36 11.88
N LEU A 16 -12.29 21.60 13.19
CA LEU A 16 -11.39 20.86 14.07
C LEU A 16 -11.78 19.39 14.18
N GLU A 17 -13.06 19.10 14.42
CA GLU A 17 -13.57 17.73 14.49
C GLU A 17 -13.33 16.95 13.18
N ARG A 18 -13.49 17.60 12.03
CA ARG A 18 -13.19 17.00 10.71
C ARG A 18 -11.71 16.70 10.55
N PHE A 19 -10.84 17.64 10.92
CA PHE A 19 -9.39 17.46 10.84
C PHE A 19 -8.94 16.28 11.72
N THR A 20 -9.37 16.25 12.98
CA THR A 20 -9.05 15.18 13.93
C THR A 20 -9.61 13.84 13.46
N SER A 21 -10.84 13.80 12.97
CA SER A 21 -11.45 12.60 12.39
C SER A 21 -10.64 12.09 11.18
N ASP A 22 -10.24 12.96 10.25
CA ASP A 22 -9.45 12.57 9.08
C ASP A 22 -8.05 12.05 9.48
N SER A 23 -7.40 12.71 10.44
CA SER A 23 -6.12 12.29 11.00
C SER A 23 -6.23 10.90 11.65
N ARG A 24 -7.23 10.68 12.50
CA ARG A 24 -7.48 9.39 13.15
C ARG A 24 -7.80 8.28 12.14
N GLN A 25 -8.57 8.57 11.09
CA GLN A 25 -8.87 7.58 10.04
C GLN A 25 -7.60 7.15 9.29
N LEU A 26 -6.75 8.10 8.90
CA LEU A 26 -5.47 7.80 8.25
C LEU A 26 -4.51 7.08 9.20
N GLY A 27 -4.44 7.51 10.47
CA GLY A 27 -3.67 6.84 11.51
C GLY A 27 -4.12 5.40 11.75
N GLY A 28 -5.43 5.16 11.85
CA GLY A 28 -5.99 3.82 12.03
C GLY A 28 -5.69 2.90 10.84
N LEU A 29 -5.77 3.41 9.61
CA LEU A 29 -5.35 2.65 8.43
C LEU A 29 -3.85 2.40 8.41
N MET A 30 -3.02 3.38 8.78
CA MET A 30 -1.58 3.21 8.90
C MET A 30 -1.23 2.12 9.93
N MET A 31 -1.95 2.09 11.05
CA MET A 31 -1.80 1.04 12.06
C MET A 31 -2.17 -0.33 11.51
N LEU A 32 -3.33 -0.47 10.86
CA LEU A 32 -3.79 -1.75 10.31
C LEU A 32 -2.86 -2.28 9.21
N PHE A 33 -2.47 -1.42 8.26
CA PHE A 33 -1.56 -1.81 7.19
C PHE A 33 -0.12 -2.00 7.70
N GLY A 34 0.30 -1.24 8.72
CA GLY A 34 1.58 -1.43 9.39
C GLY A 34 1.66 -2.80 10.05
N PHE A 35 0.61 -3.23 10.76
CA PHE A 35 0.50 -4.58 11.31
C PHE A 35 0.64 -5.66 10.24
N CYS A 36 -0.06 -5.46 9.11
CA CYS A 36 0.02 -6.33 7.96
C CYS A 36 1.47 -6.50 7.46
N LEU A 37 2.25 -5.41 7.40
CA LEU A 37 3.66 -5.47 7.01
C LEU A 37 4.61 -6.05 8.05
N VAL A 38 4.24 -6.10 9.32
CA VAL A 38 5.03 -6.83 10.32
C VAL A 38 4.91 -8.33 10.08
N ILE A 39 3.72 -8.80 9.67
CA ILE A 39 3.43 -10.22 9.40
C ILE A 39 3.99 -10.67 8.04
N TYR A 40 3.78 -9.87 7.00
CA TYR A 40 4.09 -10.21 5.60
C TYR A 40 5.51 -10.78 5.34
N PRO A 41 6.60 -10.12 5.76
CA PRO A 41 7.96 -10.55 5.42
C PRO A 41 8.47 -11.73 6.26
N GLN A 42 7.79 -12.13 7.34
CA GLN A 42 8.29 -13.15 8.27
C GLN A 42 8.48 -14.51 7.60
N VAL A 43 7.61 -14.87 6.66
CA VAL A 43 7.64 -16.19 6.02
C VAL A 43 8.77 -16.29 5.00
N LYS A 44 8.94 -15.27 4.16
CA LYS A 44 10.03 -15.26 3.17
C LYS A 44 11.39 -15.10 3.84
N ASN A 45 11.49 -14.28 4.88
CA ASN A 45 12.74 -14.11 5.63
C ASN A 45 13.11 -15.39 6.40
N ALA A 46 12.16 -16.08 7.02
CA ALA A 46 12.42 -17.35 7.72
C ALA A 46 12.91 -18.46 6.77
N GLN A 47 12.45 -18.45 5.51
CA GLN A 47 12.93 -19.36 4.47
C GLN A 47 14.37 -19.04 4.02
N LEU A 48 14.78 -17.76 4.04
CA LEU A 48 16.10 -17.32 3.58
C LEU A 48 17.20 -17.39 4.66
N THR A 49 16.87 -17.26 5.96
CA THR A 49 17.88 -17.16 7.05
C THR A 49 18.31 -18.49 7.67
N GLY A 50 17.94 -19.63 7.08
CA GLY A 50 18.48 -20.93 7.49
C GLY A 50 17.58 -21.78 8.40
N GLY A 51 16.25 -21.62 8.34
CA GLY A 51 15.28 -22.59 8.87
C GLY A 51 15.24 -23.92 8.09
N GLN A 52 16.37 -24.36 7.56
CA GLN A 52 16.52 -25.44 6.58
C GLN A 52 16.59 -26.83 7.23
N GLU A 53 16.30 -26.98 8.54
CA GLU A 53 16.08 -28.30 9.17
C GLU A 53 14.62 -28.54 9.57
N LEU A 54 13.78 -27.49 9.61
CA LEU A 54 12.34 -27.62 9.86
C LEU A 54 11.49 -27.41 8.59
N ALA A 55 12.06 -26.81 7.54
CA ALA A 55 11.39 -26.60 6.25
C ALA A 55 11.87 -27.55 5.14
N THR A 56 12.86 -28.40 5.42
CA THR A 56 13.57 -29.20 4.41
C THR A 56 12.89 -30.54 4.14
N GLU A 57 12.22 -31.15 5.13
CA GLU A 57 11.28 -32.26 4.84
C GLU A 57 10.02 -31.84 4.09
N VAL A 58 9.72 -30.53 4.04
CA VAL A 58 8.51 -29.98 3.41
C VAL A 58 8.79 -29.41 2.00
N VAL A 59 10.07 -29.22 1.62
CA VAL A 59 10.45 -28.56 0.34
C VAL A 59 11.60 -29.29 -0.40
N ASP A 60 12.04 -30.46 0.05
CA ASP A 60 13.10 -31.22 -0.64
C ASP A 60 12.67 -31.84 -1.99
N GLY A 61 11.40 -31.72 -2.38
CA GLY A 61 10.92 -32.08 -3.72
C GLY A 61 11.07 -30.99 -4.80
N VAL A 62 11.31 -29.72 -4.42
CA VAL A 62 11.03 -28.57 -5.32
C VAL A 62 12.26 -27.69 -5.63
N ARG A 63 13.33 -27.74 -4.83
CA ARG A 63 14.55 -26.95 -5.09
C ARG A 63 15.63 -27.80 -5.76
N SER A 64 15.46 -28.10 -7.05
CA SER A 64 16.57 -28.66 -7.85
C SER A 64 17.76 -27.69 -7.85
N ARG A 65 18.95 -28.23 -7.57
CA ARG A 65 20.24 -27.53 -7.39
C ARG A 65 20.79 -26.81 -8.63
N GLU A 66 19.96 -26.45 -9.60
CA GLU A 66 20.44 -26.01 -10.93
C GLU A 66 20.46 -24.49 -11.13
N PHE A 67 20.29 -23.70 -10.07
CA PHE A 67 20.30 -22.24 -10.18
C PHE A 67 21.39 -21.55 -9.36
N GLU A 68 22.65 -21.74 -9.78
CA GLU A 68 23.74 -20.83 -9.41
C GLU A 68 23.63 -19.53 -10.22
N LEU A 69 22.60 -18.71 -9.96
CA LEU A 69 22.83 -17.27 -10.09
C LEU A 69 23.84 -16.90 -8.99
N ASN A 70 24.50 -15.76 -9.09
CA ASN A 70 25.37 -15.27 -8.00
C ASN A 70 24.48 -14.87 -6.80
N ASP A 71 23.91 -15.89 -6.13
CA ASP A 71 22.64 -15.92 -5.40
C ASP A 71 22.68 -15.02 -4.16
N LYS A 72 23.88 -14.90 -3.59
CA LYS A 72 24.15 -14.11 -2.38
C LYS A 72 23.74 -12.63 -2.53
N THR A 73 23.85 -12.06 -3.72
CA THR A 73 23.48 -10.65 -3.94
C THR A 73 21.96 -10.47 -3.97
N LEU A 74 21.22 -11.36 -4.63
CA LEU A 74 19.76 -11.30 -4.68
C LEU A 74 19.15 -11.62 -3.30
N ASP A 75 19.67 -12.65 -2.64
CA ASP A 75 19.29 -13.02 -1.28
C ASP A 75 19.52 -11.86 -0.29
N PHE A 76 20.65 -11.17 -0.40
CA PHE A 76 20.93 -9.99 0.41
C PHE A 76 19.88 -8.89 0.22
N PHE A 77 19.54 -8.54 -1.03
CA PHE A 77 18.54 -7.50 -1.30
C PHE A 77 17.13 -7.90 -0.85
N LEU A 78 16.79 -9.19 -0.95
CA LEU A 78 15.52 -9.72 -0.44
C LEU A 78 15.43 -9.59 1.08
N VAL A 79 16.49 -10.00 1.80
CA VAL A 79 16.55 -9.86 3.27
C VAL A 79 16.52 -8.38 3.67
N LEU A 80 17.32 -7.53 3.02
CA LEU A 80 17.35 -6.09 3.29
C LEU A 80 15.96 -5.46 3.09
N GLY A 81 15.33 -5.74 1.95
CA GLY A 81 13.99 -5.25 1.65
C GLY A 81 12.93 -5.77 2.64
N GLY A 82 13.02 -7.04 3.04
CA GLY A 82 12.15 -7.62 4.07
C GLY A 82 12.33 -6.95 5.44
N VAL A 83 13.57 -6.65 5.84
CA VAL A 83 13.86 -5.89 7.06
C VAL A 83 13.29 -4.47 6.97
N CYS A 84 13.45 -3.79 5.83
CA CYS A 84 12.83 -2.48 5.60
C CYS A 84 11.30 -2.53 5.72
N GLN A 85 10.65 -3.58 5.21
CA GLN A 85 9.20 -3.76 5.36
C GLN A 85 8.77 -3.94 6.82
N VAL A 86 9.49 -4.73 7.62
CA VAL A 86 9.21 -4.87 9.06
C VAL A 86 9.37 -3.52 9.76
N ILE A 87 10.47 -2.81 9.48
CA ILE A 87 10.72 -1.48 10.05
C ILE A 87 9.57 -0.54 9.67
N PHE A 88 9.19 -0.50 8.39
CA PHE A 88 8.06 0.30 7.89
C PHE A 88 6.76 -0.05 8.62
N GLY A 89 6.49 -1.35 8.82
CA GLY A 89 5.34 -1.84 9.56
C GLY A 89 5.32 -1.38 11.03
N CYS A 90 6.45 -1.50 11.74
CA CYS A 90 6.59 -1.06 13.12
C CYS A 90 6.43 0.46 13.27
N PHE A 91 7.05 1.25 12.38
CA PHE A 91 6.89 2.71 12.39
C PHE A 91 5.46 3.13 12.01
N GLY A 92 4.82 2.43 11.06
CA GLY A 92 3.43 2.65 10.69
C GLY A 92 2.47 2.35 11.84
N LEU A 93 2.68 1.25 12.56
CA LEU A 93 1.96 0.90 13.79
C LEU A 93 2.08 2.00 14.84
N LEU A 94 3.31 2.45 15.14
CA LEU A 94 3.56 3.48 16.14
C LEU A 94 2.91 4.82 15.75
N LEU A 95 3.13 5.27 14.51
CA LEU A 95 2.55 6.53 14.01
C LEU A 95 1.02 6.45 14.01
N GLY A 96 0.46 5.32 13.58
CA GLY A 96 -0.98 5.09 13.58
C GLY A 96 -1.58 5.10 14.98
N TYR A 97 -0.94 4.45 15.95
CA TYR A 97 -1.33 4.50 17.36
C TYR A 97 -1.30 5.93 17.90
N LEU A 98 -0.22 6.67 17.65
CA LEU A 98 -0.08 8.07 18.10
C LEU A 98 -1.18 8.96 17.53
N SER A 99 -1.51 8.81 16.24
CA SER A 99 -2.56 9.60 15.60
C SER A 99 -3.98 9.20 16.03
N VAL A 100 -4.22 7.94 16.38
CA VAL A 100 -5.56 7.47 16.81
C VAL A 100 -5.83 7.74 18.29
N VAL A 101 -4.85 7.49 19.15
CA VAL A 101 -5.04 7.47 20.62
C VAL A 101 -4.64 8.79 21.26
N HIS A 102 -3.58 9.42 20.76
CA HIS A 102 -3.00 10.62 21.35
C HIS A 102 -3.25 11.88 20.54
N ASP A 103 -3.97 11.78 19.41
CA ASP A 103 -4.15 12.85 18.42
C ASP A 103 -2.82 13.49 18.00
N PHE A 104 -1.73 12.72 18.07
CA PHE A 104 -0.38 13.22 17.88
C PHE A 104 0.10 12.95 16.46
N GLY A 105 0.57 14.00 15.79
CA GLY A 105 1.19 13.95 14.47
C GLY A 105 2.63 14.44 14.52
N SER A 106 3.59 13.59 14.12
CA SER A 106 4.99 14.00 13.93
C SER A 106 5.34 14.02 12.45
N LEU A 107 5.57 15.22 11.93
CA LEU A 107 5.95 15.44 10.53
C LEU A 107 7.30 14.79 10.18
N TRP A 108 8.24 14.76 11.14
CA TRP A 108 9.52 14.08 11.00
C TRP A 108 9.33 12.57 10.88
N LEU A 109 8.53 11.98 11.78
CA LEU A 109 8.23 10.54 11.75
C LEU A 109 7.55 10.14 10.44
N THR A 110 6.56 10.92 9.99
CA THR A 110 5.87 10.68 8.71
C THR A 110 6.82 10.80 7.51
N ARG A 111 7.75 11.76 7.50
CA ARG A 111 8.77 11.90 6.43
C ARG A 111 9.73 10.72 6.40
N SER A 112 10.24 10.29 7.55
CA SER A 112 11.08 9.10 7.66
C SER A 112 10.33 7.86 7.18
N LEU A 113 9.05 7.74 7.56
CA LEU A 113 8.18 6.65 7.12
C LEU A 113 8.02 6.63 5.59
N ILE A 114 7.84 7.78 4.94
CA ILE A 114 7.80 7.91 3.47
C ILE A 114 9.10 7.42 2.82
N LEU A 115 10.27 7.74 3.39
CA LEU A 115 11.56 7.28 2.87
C LEU A 115 11.70 5.76 2.97
N VAL A 116 11.35 5.17 4.12
CA VAL A 116 11.37 3.71 4.33
C VAL A 116 10.33 3.02 3.44
N ALA A 117 9.21 3.67 3.13
CA ALA A 117 8.23 3.15 2.19
C ALA A 117 8.85 2.92 0.81
N GLN A 118 9.74 3.81 0.35
CA GLN A 118 10.40 3.67 -0.95
C GLN A 118 11.33 2.45 -1.01
N THR A 119 12.11 2.20 0.05
CA THR A 119 13.00 1.02 0.09
C THR A 119 12.23 -0.29 0.25
N SER A 120 11.03 -0.23 0.82
CA SER A 120 10.14 -1.38 0.99
C SER A 120 9.54 -1.92 -0.33
N TRP A 121 9.78 -1.23 -1.46
CA TRP A 121 9.48 -1.74 -2.81
C TRP A 121 10.52 -2.71 -3.35
N ILE A 122 11.71 -2.83 -2.74
CA ILE A 122 12.78 -3.73 -3.21
C ILE A 122 12.31 -5.20 -3.31
N PRO A 123 11.61 -5.79 -2.31
CA PRO A 123 11.14 -7.16 -2.41
C PRO A 123 10.20 -7.40 -3.59
N LEU A 124 9.34 -6.42 -3.91
CA LEU A 124 8.48 -6.50 -5.10
C LEU A 124 9.33 -6.63 -6.37
N LEU A 125 10.31 -5.75 -6.54
CA LEU A 125 11.16 -5.75 -7.74
C LEU A 125 11.95 -7.06 -7.86
N ALA A 126 12.42 -7.59 -6.74
CA ALA A 126 13.09 -8.88 -6.69
C ALA A 126 12.14 -10.03 -7.06
N ASP A 127 10.91 -10.07 -6.53
CA ASP A 127 9.91 -11.09 -6.87
C ASP A 127 9.57 -11.06 -8.37
N LEU A 128 9.40 -9.86 -8.94
CA LEU A 128 9.14 -9.70 -10.37
C LEU A 128 10.31 -10.18 -11.23
N ALA A 129 11.54 -9.82 -10.85
CA ALA A 129 12.75 -10.25 -11.55
C ALA A 129 12.90 -11.78 -11.49
N GLU A 130 12.66 -12.38 -10.33
CA GLU A 130 12.69 -13.83 -10.15
C GLU A 130 11.70 -14.53 -11.09
N ILE A 131 10.44 -14.06 -11.14
CA ILE A 131 9.43 -14.66 -12.02
C ILE A 131 9.86 -14.59 -13.48
N VAL A 132 10.34 -13.43 -13.94
CA VAL A 132 10.77 -13.22 -15.33
C VAL A 132 11.92 -14.16 -15.69
N ILE A 133 12.95 -14.22 -14.84
CA ILE A 133 14.15 -15.03 -15.08
C ILE A 133 13.79 -16.52 -15.15
N ARG A 134 13.00 -17.03 -14.20
CA ARG A 134 12.57 -18.44 -14.17
C ARG A 134 11.72 -18.79 -15.40
N THR A 135 10.82 -17.89 -15.77
CA THR A 135 9.95 -18.06 -16.93
C THR A 135 10.74 -18.10 -18.24
N GLN A 136 11.74 -17.23 -18.39
CA GLN A 136 12.61 -17.22 -19.58
C GLN A 136 13.44 -18.49 -19.71
N LYS A 137 13.86 -19.07 -18.58
CA LYS A 137 14.64 -20.31 -18.53
C LYS A 137 13.80 -21.58 -18.59
N GLY A 138 12.46 -21.47 -18.63
CA GLY A 138 11.59 -22.63 -18.70
C GLY A 138 11.60 -23.50 -17.44
N ILE A 139 11.87 -22.90 -16.28
CA ILE A 139 11.90 -23.63 -15.00
C ILE A 139 10.46 -23.72 -14.48
N SER A 140 9.83 -24.88 -14.63
CA SER A 140 8.43 -25.14 -14.24
C SER A 140 8.26 -25.55 -12.78
N SER A 141 9.29 -26.09 -12.13
CA SER A 141 9.22 -26.82 -10.84
C SER A 141 8.52 -26.04 -9.73
N ASN A 142 8.51 -24.71 -9.81
CA ASN A 142 7.90 -23.85 -8.79
C ASN A 142 6.52 -23.33 -9.17
N TYR A 143 6.07 -23.51 -10.42
CA TYR A 143 4.80 -22.99 -10.93
C TYR A 143 3.77 -24.09 -11.13
N VAL A 144 4.20 -25.15 -11.82
CA VAL A 144 3.37 -26.27 -12.24
C VAL A 144 4.18 -27.53 -11.99
N HIS A 145 3.58 -28.47 -11.26
CA HIS A 145 4.24 -29.74 -10.95
C HIS A 145 4.59 -30.50 -12.24
N SER A 146 5.71 -31.22 -12.24
CA SER A 146 6.20 -31.97 -13.40
C SER A 146 5.24 -33.09 -13.85
N GLU A 147 4.36 -33.54 -12.96
CA GLU A 147 3.28 -34.50 -13.27
C GLU A 147 2.32 -34.00 -14.37
N TYR A 148 2.21 -32.69 -14.58
CA TYR A 148 1.40 -32.11 -15.65
C TYR A 148 2.10 -32.05 -17.00
N ASP A 149 3.38 -32.45 -17.08
CA ASP A 149 4.23 -32.31 -18.25
C ASP A 149 4.11 -30.91 -18.91
N PRO A 150 4.37 -29.82 -18.14
CA PRO A 150 4.07 -28.47 -18.60
C PRO A 150 4.93 -28.08 -19.79
N THR A 151 4.28 -27.60 -20.84
CA THR A 151 4.96 -27.04 -22.01
C THR A 151 5.60 -25.70 -21.66
N LEU A 152 6.57 -25.26 -22.47
CA LEU A 152 7.16 -23.93 -22.32
C LEU A 152 6.10 -22.80 -22.43
N GLN A 153 5.02 -23.04 -23.19
CA GLN A 153 3.92 -22.10 -23.30
C GLN A 153 3.15 -21.96 -21.98
N ASP A 154 2.90 -23.09 -21.29
CA ASP A 154 2.27 -23.08 -19.96
C ASP A 154 3.11 -22.25 -19.00
N ILE A 155 4.41 -22.54 -18.91
CA ILE A 155 5.35 -21.83 -18.01
C ILE A 155 5.32 -20.32 -18.27
N ARG A 156 5.30 -19.91 -19.56
CA ARG A 156 5.21 -18.50 -19.95
C ARG A 156 3.89 -17.86 -19.57
N PHE A 157 2.79 -18.58 -19.75
CA PHE A 157 1.47 -18.10 -19.37
C PHE A 157 1.37 -17.92 -17.86
N PHE A 158 1.73 -18.95 -17.08
CA PHE A 158 1.78 -18.88 -15.62
C PHE A 158 2.66 -17.72 -15.18
N GLY A 159 3.91 -17.66 -15.66
CA GLY A 159 4.86 -16.58 -15.40
C GLY A 159 4.28 -15.19 -15.60
N ALA A 160 3.61 -14.95 -16.73
CA ALA A 160 2.98 -13.66 -17.02
C ALA A 160 1.84 -13.33 -16.04
N MET A 161 0.98 -14.29 -15.72
CA MET A 161 -0.11 -14.06 -14.77
C MET A 161 0.40 -13.85 -13.35
N GLY A 162 1.44 -14.57 -12.94
CA GLY A 162 2.16 -14.34 -11.69
C GLY A 162 2.70 -12.91 -11.60
N PHE A 163 3.39 -12.45 -12.63
CA PHE A 163 3.90 -11.08 -12.73
C PHE A 163 2.80 -10.03 -12.56
N PHE A 164 1.69 -10.16 -13.29
CA PHE A 164 0.56 -9.24 -13.18
C PHE A 164 -0.11 -9.28 -11.82
N GLY A 165 -0.28 -10.48 -11.26
CA GLY A 165 -0.85 -10.63 -9.93
C GLY A 165 0.01 -9.96 -8.87
N ILE A 166 1.34 -10.18 -8.89
CA ILE A 166 2.28 -9.53 -7.97
C ILE A 166 2.09 -8.01 -8.03
N ILE A 167 2.11 -7.43 -9.23
CA ILE A 167 1.90 -5.99 -9.41
C ILE A 167 0.56 -5.55 -8.80
N GLY A 168 -0.53 -6.25 -9.11
CA GLY A 168 -1.86 -5.88 -8.64
C GLY A 168 -1.97 -5.87 -7.11
N TRP A 169 -1.53 -6.93 -6.44
CA TRP A 169 -1.64 -7.06 -4.99
C TRP A 169 -0.66 -6.18 -4.22
N TYR A 170 0.61 -6.12 -4.65
CA TYR A 170 1.61 -5.28 -3.98
C TYR A 170 1.29 -3.80 -4.13
N VAL A 171 0.85 -3.35 -5.31
CA VAL A 171 0.43 -1.95 -5.48
C VAL A 171 -0.69 -1.63 -4.50
N GLY A 172 -1.67 -2.51 -4.31
CA GLY A 172 -2.72 -2.33 -3.31
C GLY A 172 -2.20 -2.14 -1.88
N LEU A 173 -1.31 -3.02 -1.41
CA LEU A 173 -0.78 -2.95 -0.05
C LEU A 173 0.25 -1.83 0.12
N MET A 174 1.37 -1.89 -0.63
CA MET A 174 2.50 -0.97 -0.50
C MET A 174 2.20 0.43 -1.04
N GLY A 175 1.51 0.49 -2.18
CA GLY A 175 1.01 1.75 -2.72
C GLY A 175 -0.02 2.38 -1.78
N GLY A 176 -0.91 1.58 -1.20
CA GLY A 176 -1.88 2.03 -0.21
C GLY A 176 -1.24 2.68 1.00
N LEU A 177 -0.27 2.01 1.61
CA LEU A 177 0.53 2.54 2.71
C LEU A 177 1.24 3.84 2.35
N SER A 178 1.89 3.87 1.19
CA SER A 178 2.56 5.07 0.68
C SER A 178 1.56 6.22 0.55
N LEU A 179 0.38 5.95 -0.03
CA LEU A 179 -0.70 6.94 -0.16
C LEU A 179 -1.16 7.48 1.19
N ILE A 180 -1.37 6.60 2.18
CA ILE A 180 -1.80 6.99 3.52
C ILE A 180 -0.72 7.84 4.19
N ALA A 181 0.57 7.47 4.07
CA ALA A 181 1.69 8.25 4.62
C ALA A 181 1.77 9.65 3.99
N PHE A 182 1.65 9.75 2.66
CA PHE A 182 1.62 11.03 1.95
C PHE A 182 0.36 11.85 2.20
N ALA A 183 -0.77 11.21 2.52
CA ALA A 183 -1.99 11.91 2.92
C ALA A 183 -1.84 12.50 4.33
N LEU A 184 -1.31 11.72 5.27
CA LEU A 184 -1.04 12.16 6.62
C LEU A 184 0.01 13.27 6.66
N HIS A 185 1.06 13.17 5.85
CA HIS A 185 2.06 14.23 5.67
C HIS A 185 1.43 15.54 5.16
N ALA A 186 0.51 15.46 4.19
CA ALA A 186 -0.17 16.64 3.66
C ALA A 186 -1.06 17.31 4.72
N LEU A 187 -1.78 16.52 5.53
CA LEU A 187 -2.55 17.03 6.67
C LEU A 187 -1.64 17.74 7.69
N GLN A 188 -0.57 17.06 8.12
CA GLN A 188 0.38 17.58 9.13
C GLN A 188 1.18 18.80 8.65
N SER A 189 1.35 18.96 7.33
CA SER A 189 2.06 20.11 6.75
C SER A 189 1.14 21.33 6.51
N GLY A 190 -0.09 21.31 7.02
CA GLY A 190 -1.05 22.41 6.81
C GLY A 190 -1.58 22.51 5.38
N ASN A 191 -1.45 21.47 4.56
CA ASN A 191 -2.00 21.42 3.20
C ASN A 191 -3.03 20.29 3.01
N PRO A 192 -4.08 20.23 3.86
CA PRO A 192 -5.13 19.22 3.72
C PRO A 192 -5.93 19.41 2.42
N GLY A 193 -5.95 20.64 1.90
CA GLY A 193 -6.66 21.01 0.67
C GLY A 193 -6.26 20.21 -0.57
N SER A 194 -5.01 19.74 -0.60
CA SER A 194 -4.47 18.89 -1.67
C SER A 194 -5.06 17.48 -1.74
N ARG A 195 -5.78 17.06 -0.69
CA ARG A 195 -6.44 15.74 -0.56
C ARG A 195 -7.96 15.89 -0.66
N ASN A 196 -8.41 16.55 -1.72
CA ASN A 196 -9.83 16.77 -1.98
C ASN A 196 -10.50 15.54 -2.63
N ARG A 197 -11.81 15.66 -2.94
CA ARG A 197 -12.57 14.61 -3.64
C ARG A 197 -11.93 14.17 -4.96
N ALA A 198 -11.47 15.11 -5.78
CA ALA A 198 -10.87 14.79 -7.07
C ALA A 198 -9.61 13.92 -6.90
N PHE A 199 -8.77 14.23 -5.92
CA PHE A 199 -7.61 13.41 -5.58
C PHE A 199 -8.02 11.97 -5.25
N TYR A 200 -8.97 11.78 -4.33
CA TYR A 200 -9.42 10.44 -3.94
C TYR A 200 -10.15 9.69 -5.05
N GLN A 201 -10.91 10.39 -5.89
CA GLN A 201 -11.54 9.84 -7.09
C GLN A 201 -10.51 9.29 -8.07
N SER A 202 -9.48 10.07 -8.41
CA SER A 202 -8.41 9.61 -9.30
C SER A 202 -7.64 8.43 -8.72
N ARG A 203 -7.43 8.42 -7.40
CA ARG A 203 -6.80 7.28 -6.72
C ARG A 203 -7.70 6.04 -6.74
N LEU A 204 -9.01 6.18 -6.55
CA LEU A 204 -9.94 5.05 -6.65
C LEU A 204 -9.88 4.41 -8.05
N VAL A 205 -9.84 5.21 -9.12
CA VAL A 205 -9.64 4.70 -10.49
C VAL A 205 -8.34 3.92 -10.58
N PHE A 206 -7.23 4.52 -10.14
CA PHE A 206 -5.91 3.90 -10.18
C PHE A 206 -5.90 2.53 -9.48
N TYR A 207 -6.38 2.44 -8.23
CA TYR A 207 -6.42 1.18 -7.50
C TYR A 207 -7.45 0.18 -8.05
N SER A 208 -8.53 0.65 -8.68
CA SER A 208 -9.46 -0.22 -9.39
C SER A 208 -8.82 -0.88 -10.62
N ILE A 209 -7.92 -0.19 -11.34
CA ILE A 209 -7.13 -0.80 -12.43
C ILE A 209 -6.28 -1.94 -11.88
N PHE A 210 -5.50 -1.71 -10.83
CA PHE A 210 -4.63 -2.74 -10.27
C PHE A 210 -5.41 -3.91 -9.65
N SER A 211 -6.56 -3.62 -9.03
CA SER A 211 -7.49 -4.67 -8.59
C SER A 211 -8.03 -5.48 -9.76
N LEU A 212 -8.31 -4.85 -10.91
CA LEU A 212 -8.75 -5.56 -12.12
C LEU A 212 -7.63 -6.41 -12.72
N VAL A 213 -6.37 -5.94 -12.67
CA VAL A 213 -5.19 -6.71 -13.12
C VAL A 213 -4.98 -7.94 -12.23
N ALA A 214 -5.09 -7.81 -10.91
CA ALA A 214 -5.06 -8.94 -9.98
C ALA A 214 -6.22 -9.92 -10.26
N ALA A 215 -7.45 -9.42 -10.36
CA ALA A 215 -8.63 -10.22 -10.64
C ALA A 215 -8.54 -10.97 -11.97
N GLY A 216 -8.10 -10.28 -13.03
CA GLY A 216 -7.95 -10.81 -14.38
C GLY A 216 -6.88 -11.90 -14.43
N SER A 217 -5.73 -11.69 -13.79
CA SER A 217 -4.69 -12.71 -13.71
C SER A 217 -5.14 -13.96 -12.95
N GLN A 218 -5.85 -13.81 -11.83
CA GLN A 218 -6.42 -14.93 -11.08
C GLN A 218 -7.48 -15.68 -11.90
N LEU A 219 -8.38 -14.95 -12.56
CA LEU A 219 -9.43 -15.51 -13.41
C LEU A 219 -8.84 -16.30 -14.57
N LEU A 220 -7.89 -15.70 -15.31
CA LEU A 220 -7.24 -16.32 -16.45
C LEU A 220 -6.44 -17.55 -16.04
N LEU A 221 -5.73 -17.51 -14.91
CA LEU A 221 -5.07 -18.69 -14.34
C LEU A 221 -6.05 -19.81 -14.04
N GLY A 222 -7.17 -19.51 -13.40
CA GLY A 222 -8.21 -20.50 -13.12
C GLY A 222 -8.81 -21.11 -14.39
N VAL A 223 -9.13 -20.28 -15.40
CA VAL A 223 -9.63 -20.77 -16.70
C VAL A 223 -8.60 -21.65 -17.40
N TYR A 224 -7.34 -21.23 -17.39
CA TYR A 224 -6.25 -21.97 -18.05
C TYR A 224 -5.96 -23.30 -17.36
N ALA A 225 -5.85 -23.30 -16.03
CA ALA A 225 -5.65 -24.51 -15.24
C ALA A 225 -6.81 -25.48 -15.45
N LYS A 226 -8.06 -24.97 -15.49
CA LYS A 226 -9.23 -25.79 -15.78
C LYS A 226 -9.18 -26.44 -17.17
N GLY A 227 -8.81 -25.66 -18.18
CA GLY A 227 -8.77 -26.11 -19.57
C GLY A 227 -7.67 -27.13 -19.85
N ASN A 228 -6.51 -27.01 -19.21
CA ASN A 228 -5.35 -27.85 -19.49
C ASN A 228 -5.15 -28.99 -18.48
N PHE A 229 -5.49 -28.77 -17.20
CA PHE A 229 -5.20 -29.72 -16.12
C PHE A 229 -6.45 -30.38 -15.52
N GLY A 230 -7.64 -29.94 -15.93
CA GLY A 230 -8.92 -30.54 -15.53
C GLY A 230 -9.69 -29.73 -14.49
N SER A 231 -10.85 -30.26 -14.08
CA SER A 231 -11.76 -29.62 -13.12
C SER A 231 -11.72 -30.30 -11.76
N GLY A 232 -12.11 -29.59 -10.70
CA GLY A 232 -12.09 -30.12 -9.34
C GLY A 232 -10.70 -30.03 -8.69
N PRO A 233 -10.40 -30.87 -7.69
CA PRO A 233 -9.08 -30.87 -7.07
C PRO A 233 -8.04 -31.38 -8.08
N LEU A 234 -7.10 -30.50 -8.40
CA LEU A 234 -5.90 -30.86 -9.14
C LEU A 234 -5.07 -31.85 -8.30
N PRO A 235 -4.52 -32.93 -8.91
CA PRO A 235 -3.64 -33.88 -8.23
C PRO A 235 -2.47 -33.21 -7.49
N GLN A 236 -1.93 -32.14 -8.07
CA GLN A 236 -0.88 -31.32 -7.51
C GLN A 236 -1.28 -29.84 -7.61
N PRO A 237 -1.00 -29.02 -6.60
CA PRO A 237 -1.32 -27.61 -6.65
C PRO A 237 -0.51 -26.91 -7.74
N VAL A 238 -1.16 -25.98 -8.43
CA VAL A 238 -0.49 -24.99 -9.25
C VAL A 238 -0.27 -23.75 -8.39
N SER A 239 0.97 -23.34 -8.20
CA SER A 239 1.34 -22.25 -7.29
C SER A 239 2.18 -21.22 -8.02
N ILE A 240 1.73 -19.98 -8.11
CA ILE A 240 2.56 -18.92 -8.68
C ILE A 240 2.30 -17.59 -8.00
N ALA A 241 3.38 -16.94 -7.57
CA ALA A 241 3.30 -15.73 -6.76
C ALA A 241 2.43 -15.97 -5.51
N MET A 242 1.32 -15.23 -5.37
CA MET A 242 0.33 -15.38 -4.30
C MET A 242 -0.86 -16.28 -4.68
N TYR A 243 -0.87 -16.86 -5.88
CA TYR A 243 -1.94 -17.75 -6.31
C TYR A 243 -1.58 -19.19 -5.99
N VAL A 244 -2.46 -19.85 -5.23
CA VAL A 244 -2.46 -21.29 -5.03
C VAL A 244 -3.76 -21.82 -5.60
N ILE A 245 -3.67 -22.73 -6.57
CA ILE A 245 -4.80 -23.28 -7.31
C ILE A 245 -4.78 -24.80 -7.14
N VAL A 246 -5.62 -25.27 -6.23
CA VAL A 246 -6.01 -26.69 -6.12
C VAL A 246 -7.33 -26.89 -6.86
N TYR A 247 -8.27 -25.95 -6.75
CA TYR A 247 -9.55 -25.94 -7.45
C TYR A 247 -9.61 -24.76 -8.44
N PRO A 248 -9.48 -25.01 -9.75
CA PRO A 248 -9.56 -23.96 -10.76
C PRO A 248 -10.87 -23.15 -10.69
N GLU A 249 -11.99 -23.81 -10.36
CA GLU A 249 -13.31 -23.17 -10.19
C GLU A 249 -13.32 -22.09 -9.11
N ILE A 250 -12.63 -22.32 -7.99
CA ILE A 250 -12.54 -21.34 -6.91
C ILE A 250 -11.74 -20.12 -7.38
N ALA A 251 -10.63 -20.33 -8.09
CA ALA A 251 -9.84 -19.25 -8.67
C ALA A 251 -10.66 -18.41 -9.68
N ILE A 252 -11.42 -19.08 -10.56
CA ILE A 252 -12.36 -18.42 -11.50
C ILE A 252 -13.40 -17.60 -10.73
N THR A 253 -13.99 -18.17 -9.69
CA THR A 253 -15.05 -17.51 -8.91
C THR A 253 -14.52 -16.27 -8.19
N CYS A 254 -13.43 -16.41 -7.43
CA CYS A 254 -12.80 -15.30 -6.71
C CYS A 254 -12.33 -14.21 -7.68
N GLY A 255 -11.66 -14.59 -8.79
CA GLY A 255 -11.23 -13.65 -9.83
C GLY A 255 -12.40 -12.91 -10.47
N SER A 256 -13.51 -13.59 -10.74
CA SER A 256 -14.72 -12.98 -11.31
C SER A 256 -15.37 -11.97 -10.35
N VAL A 257 -15.55 -12.35 -9.08
CA VAL A 257 -16.09 -11.47 -8.05
C VAL A 257 -15.21 -10.23 -7.85
N GLN A 258 -13.89 -10.42 -7.80
CA GLN A 258 -12.95 -9.31 -7.67
C GLN A 258 -12.98 -8.41 -8.90
N ALA A 259 -13.11 -8.96 -10.12
CA ALA A 259 -13.23 -8.19 -11.34
C ALA A 259 -14.50 -7.33 -11.36
N VAL A 260 -15.64 -7.90 -10.96
CA VAL A 260 -16.91 -7.16 -10.81
C VAL A 260 -16.77 -6.05 -9.78
N THR A 261 -16.10 -6.33 -8.65
CA THR A 261 -15.84 -5.32 -7.61
C THR A 261 -14.94 -4.19 -8.12
N ALA A 262 -13.90 -4.51 -8.90
CA ALA A 262 -13.03 -3.52 -9.52
C ALA A 262 -13.78 -2.65 -10.54
N LEU A 263 -14.60 -3.28 -11.41
CA LEU A 263 -15.48 -2.58 -12.36
C LEU A 263 -16.49 -1.67 -11.65
N PHE A 264 -17.05 -2.12 -10.53
CA PHE A 264 -17.91 -1.28 -9.72
C PHE A 264 -17.13 -0.07 -9.14
N GLY A 265 -15.86 -0.25 -8.75
CA GLY A 265 -14.98 0.84 -8.33
C GLY A 265 -14.79 1.92 -9.41
N PHE A 266 -14.64 1.53 -10.67
CA PHE A 266 -14.63 2.48 -11.80
C PHE A 266 -15.95 3.22 -11.95
N ALA A 267 -17.06 2.50 -11.93
CA ALA A 267 -18.39 3.12 -12.05
C ALA A 267 -18.62 4.13 -10.91
N ARG A 268 -18.21 3.78 -9.68
CA ARG A 268 -18.24 4.66 -8.51
C ARG A 268 -17.39 5.90 -8.71
N ALA A 269 -16.17 5.74 -9.18
CA ALA A 269 -15.29 6.86 -9.50
C ALA A 269 -15.84 7.74 -10.63
N ALA A 270 -16.65 7.21 -11.55
CA ALA A 270 -17.36 7.98 -12.57
C ALA A 270 -18.64 8.67 -12.04
N GLY A 271 -18.96 8.53 -10.75
CA GLY A 271 -20.12 9.16 -10.12
C GLY A 271 -21.37 8.27 -10.04
N VAL A 272 -21.33 7.04 -10.56
CA VAL A 272 -22.48 6.13 -10.52
C VAL A 272 -22.76 5.73 -9.07
N SER A 273 -23.97 6.03 -8.61
CA SER A 273 -24.40 5.77 -7.23
C SER A 273 -23.56 6.44 -6.13
N ALA A 274 -22.69 7.41 -6.44
CA ALA A 274 -21.67 7.97 -5.53
C ALA A 274 -22.21 8.95 -4.46
N GLN A 275 -23.41 8.69 -3.95
CA GLN A 275 -24.05 9.48 -2.88
C GLN A 275 -23.36 9.21 -1.52
N PRO A 276 -23.31 10.20 -0.60
CA PRO A 276 -22.68 10.04 0.72
C PRO A 276 -23.24 8.89 1.57
N ASP A 277 -24.54 8.61 1.47
CA ASP A 277 -25.21 7.59 2.28
C ASP A 277 -25.19 6.19 1.63
N ASN A 278 -24.65 6.08 0.40
CA ASN A 278 -24.61 4.82 -0.32
C ASN A 278 -23.32 4.04 -0.02
N HIS A 279 -23.44 3.08 0.90
CA HIS A 279 -22.37 2.19 1.35
C HIS A 279 -22.29 0.86 0.58
N LEU A 280 -23.06 0.68 -0.51
CA LEU A 280 -23.13 -0.59 -1.23
C LEU A 280 -21.76 -1.05 -1.73
N TYR A 281 -20.93 -0.12 -2.21
CA TYR A 281 -19.58 -0.47 -2.66
C TYR A 281 -18.71 -1.01 -1.52
N GLN A 282 -18.72 -0.38 -0.34
CA GLN A 282 -18.00 -0.87 0.83
C GLN A 282 -18.44 -2.29 1.23
N TYR A 283 -19.75 -2.56 1.24
CA TYR A 283 -20.27 -3.89 1.55
C TYR A 283 -19.85 -4.94 0.51
N MET A 284 -19.90 -4.60 -0.78
CA MET A 284 -19.45 -5.49 -1.85
C MET A 284 -17.95 -5.77 -1.77
N THR A 285 -17.14 -4.76 -1.52
CA THR A 285 -15.70 -4.89 -1.34
C THR A 285 -15.35 -5.77 -0.14
N TRP A 286 -16.05 -5.60 0.98
CA TRP A 286 -15.88 -6.45 2.17
C TRP A 286 -16.31 -7.90 1.91
N LEU A 287 -17.46 -8.10 1.26
CA LEU A 287 -17.95 -9.43 0.91
C LEU A 287 -17.00 -10.13 -0.09
N SER A 288 -16.47 -9.40 -1.08
CA SER A 288 -15.48 -9.90 -2.03
C SER A 288 -14.19 -10.32 -1.32
N TRP A 289 -13.73 -9.53 -0.36
CA TRP A 289 -12.58 -9.89 0.47
C TRP A 289 -12.83 -11.16 1.28
N LEU A 290 -13.98 -11.26 1.97
CA LEU A 290 -14.34 -12.48 2.70
C LEU A 290 -14.41 -13.71 1.80
N MET A 291 -14.97 -13.58 0.60
CA MET A 291 -14.98 -14.67 -0.38
C MET A 291 -13.56 -15.04 -0.83
N THR A 292 -12.66 -14.07 -1.00
CA THR A 292 -11.25 -14.34 -1.31
C THR A 292 -10.55 -15.05 -0.14
N ILE A 293 -10.82 -14.66 1.10
CA ILE A 293 -10.27 -15.35 2.28
C ILE A 293 -10.81 -16.78 2.36
N ALA A 294 -12.13 -16.97 2.27
CA ALA A 294 -12.73 -18.30 2.36
C ALA A 294 -12.29 -19.23 1.21
N GLY A 295 -12.33 -18.73 -0.02
CA GLY A 295 -11.96 -19.49 -1.22
C GLY A 295 -10.46 -19.67 -1.34
N THR A 296 -9.70 -18.58 -1.48
CA THR A 296 -8.26 -18.64 -1.76
C THR A 296 -7.46 -19.06 -0.54
N VAL A 297 -7.74 -18.52 0.66
CA VAL A 297 -6.91 -18.80 1.83
C VAL A 297 -7.39 -20.04 2.58
N MET A 298 -8.62 -20.05 3.06
CA MET A 298 -9.11 -21.14 3.91
C MET A 298 -9.33 -22.45 3.16
N THR A 299 -9.63 -22.41 1.85
CA THR A 299 -9.85 -23.63 1.07
C THR A 299 -8.59 -24.03 0.30
N GLN A 300 -8.07 -23.20 -0.61
CA GLN A 300 -6.94 -23.62 -1.45
C GLN A 300 -5.67 -23.88 -0.65
N VAL A 301 -5.30 -22.97 0.27
CA VAL A 301 -4.05 -23.09 1.04
C VAL A 301 -4.15 -24.20 2.10
N TYR A 302 -5.33 -24.40 2.70
CA TYR A 302 -5.55 -25.47 3.67
C TYR A 302 -5.45 -26.88 3.06
N LEU A 303 -5.81 -27.02 1.78
CA LEU A 303 -5.76 -28.29 1.08
C LEU A 303 -4.36 -28.67 0.59
N LEU A 304 -3.35 -27.83 0.85
CA LEU A 304 -1.97 -28.18 0.58
C LEU A 304 -1.50 -29.30 1.53
N PRO A 305 -0.85 -30.36 1.02
CA PRO A 305 -0.34 -31.44 1.85
C PRO A 305 0.74 -30.93 2.82
N GLY A 306 0.89 -31.62 3.95
CA GLY A 306 2.00 -31.37 4.89
C GLY A 306 1.99 -30.00 5.59
N GLY A 307 0.96 -29.17 5.40
CA GLY A 307 0.93 -27.81 5.94
C GLY A 307 1.87 -26.83 5.22
N GLU A 308 2.32 -27.16 4.00
CA GLU A 308 3.17 -26.31 3.14
C GLU A 308 2.64 -24.89 2.98
N GLY A 309 1.31 -24.74 3.00
CA GLY A 309 0.61 -23.48 2.88
C GLY A 309 0.57 -22.59 4.12
N ALA A 310 0.94 -23.10 5.31
CA ALA A 310 0.70 -22.40 6.58
C ALA A 310 1.36 -21.02 6.63
N GLY A 311 2.55 -20.88 6.06
CA GLY A 311 3.23 -19.58 5.93
C GLY A 311 2.65 -18.67 4.84
N LEU A 312 2.01 -19.22 3.81
CA LEU A 312 1.43 -18.41 2.73
C LEU A 312 0.11 -17.74 3.16
N ALA A 313 -0.67 -18.38 4.04
CA ALA A 313 -1.99 -17.88 4.43
C ALA A 313 -1.98 -16.46 5.01
N PRO A 314 -1.11 -16.09 5.97
CA PRO A 314 -1.04 -14.72 6.49
C PRO A 314 -0.65 -13.71 5.40
N THR A 315 0.30 -14.08 4.54
CA THR A 315 0.81 -13.25 3.44
C THR A 315 -0.29 -12.91 2.43
N VAL A 316 -1.03 -13.92 1.96
CA VAL A 316 -2.14 -13.74 1.01
C VAL A 316 -3.28 -12.94 1.67
N THR A 317 -3.57 -13.20 2.95
CA THR A 317 -4.60 -12.46 3.70
C THR A 317 -4.27 -10.98 3.78
N VAL A 318 -3.03 -10.64 4.09
CA VAL A 318 -2.54 -9.26 4.19
C VAL A 318 -2.57 -8.55 2.83
N LEU A 319 -2.05 -9.19 1.78
CA LEU A 319 -2.03 -8.61 0.44
C LEU A 319 -3.44 -8.32 -0.07
N THR A 320 -4.35 -9.27 0.11
CA THR A 320 -5.74 -9.11 -0.30
C THR A 320 -6.44 -8.02 0.51
N PHE A 321 -6.23 -7.99 1.83
CA PHE A 321 -6.76 -6.93 2.68
C PHE A 321 -6.35 -5.54 2.20
N GLY A 322 -5.08 -5.36 1.80
CA GLY A 322 -4.59 -4.08 1.29
C GLY A 322 -5.37 -3.55 0.09
N VAL A 323 -5.64 -4.38 -0.92
CA VAL A 323 -6.40 -4.00 -2.13
C VAL A 323 -7.85 -3.63 -1.79
N TYR A 324 -8.53 -4.48 -1.02
CA TYR A 324 -9.96 -4.28 -0.72
C TYR A 324 -10.18 -3.13 0.26
N MET A 325 -9.41 -3.06 1.35
CA MET A 325 -9.60 -2.00 2.35
C MET A 325 -9.28 -0.63 1.77
N LEU A 326 -8.23 -0.52 0.95
CA LEU A 326 -7.86 0.75 0.34
C LEU A 326 -8.93 1.26 -0.62
N THR A 327 -9.46 0.43 -1.50
CA THR A 327 -10.52 0.85 -2.43
C THR A 327 -11.79 1.26 -1.70
N ALA A 328 -12.19 0.55 -0.64
CA ALA A 328 -13.31 0.95 0.22
C ALA A 328 -13.08 2.32 0.89
N PHE A 329 -11.86 2.57 1.38
CA PHE A 329 -11.47 3.85 1.97
C PHE A 329 -11.48 5.00 0.96
N LEU A 330 -10.92 4.79 -0.23
CA LEU A 330 -10.87 5.80 -1.28
C LEU A 330 -12.27 6.19 -1.74
N ASP A 331 -13.18 5.22 -1.89
CA ASP A 331 -14.58 5.48 -2.18
C ASP A 331 -15.27 6.26 -1.06
N PHE A 332 -15.01 5.91 0.21
CA PHE A 332 -15.54 6.66 1.34
C PHE A 332 -15.08 8.12 1.32
N LYS A 333 -13.78 8.38 1.14
CA LYS A 333 -13.23 9.75 1.07
C LYS A 333 -13.74 10.52 -0.13
N MET A 334 -13.79 9.90 -1.31
CA MET A 334 -14.33 10.53 -2.51
C MET A 334 -15.77 11.04 -2.32
N ARG A 335 -16.61 10.33 -1.57
CA ARG A 335 -18.02 10.70 -1.41
C ARG A 335 -18.26 11.73 -0.32
N ASN A 336 -17.40 11.77 0.69
CA ASN A 336 -17.58 12.60 1.87
C ASN A 336 -16.72 13.87 1.88
N LEU A 337 -15.89 14.08 0.85
CA LEU A 337 -15.10 15.30 0.71
C LEU A 337 -15.64 16.21 -0.40
N PRO A 338 -15.43 17.53 -0.30
CA PRO A 338 -15.74 18.46 -1.38
C PRO A 338 -14.68 18.40 -2.50
N PHE A 339 -15.06 18.85 -3.69
CA PHE A 339 -14.11 19.02 -4.82
C PHE A 339 -13.09 20.12 -4.56
N THR A 340 -13.56 21.23 -4.02
CA THR A 340 -12.73 22.35 -3.58
C THR A 340 -13.09 22.60 -2.14
N PHE A 341 -12.10 22.59 -1.25
CA PHE A 341 -12.34 22.93 0.15
C PHE A 341 -12.62 24.43 0.24
N PRO A 342 -13.77 24.82 0.83
CA PRO A 342 -13.94 26.18 1.34
C PRO A 342 -12.74 26.57 2.24
N SER A 343 -12.36 27.84 2.24
CA SER A 343 -11.24 28.33 3.08
C SER A 343 -11.45 28.03 4.56
N ASP A 344 -12.72 27.92 4.97
CA ASP A 344 -13.17 27.65 6.32
C ASP A 344 -13.37 26.17 6.66
N TYR A 345 -13.17 25.26 5.70
CA TYR A 345 -13.53 23.85 5.89
C TYR A 345 -12.77 23.14 7.03
N TYR A 346 -11.50 23.50 7.21
CA TYR A 346 -10.63 23.02 8.30
C TYR A 346 -10.22 24.16 9.26
N ASN A 347 -10.98 25.27 9.28
CA ASN A 347 -10.69 26.55 9.93
C ASN A 347 -9.64 26.52 11.08
N ASN A 348 -8.65 27.41 10.98
CA ASN A 348 -7.67 27.86 12.01
C ASN A 348 -6.46 26.97 12.37
N PHE A 349 -6.22 25.81 11.76
CA PHE A 349 -4.95 25.10 12.02
C PHE A 349 -3.70 25.75 11.41
N ALA A 350 -3.86 26.56 10.36
CA ALA A 350 -2.73 27.28 9.75
C ALA A 350 -2.15 28.34 10.71
N ASP A 351 -2.98 28.94 11.55
CA ASP A 351 -2.56 29.98 12.49
C ASP A 351 -1.91 29.41 13.76
N CYS A 352 -2.27 28.20 14.18
CA CYS A 352 -1.68 27.56 15.37
C CYS A 352 -0.25 27.04 15.16
N GLY A 353 0.22 26.90 13.90
CA GLY A 353 1.56 26.36 13.59
C GLY A 353 2.56 27.38 13.04
N ALA A 354 2.14 28.63 12.81
CA ALA A 354 2.96 29.65 12.15
C ALA A 354 3.63 30.65 13.11
N GLU A 355 3.28 30.66 14.40
CA GLU A 355 3.79 31.68 15.34
C GLU A 355 5.21 31.41 15.89
N ASP A 356 5.83 30.24 15.66
CA ASP A 356 7.12 29.89 16.29
C ASP A 356 8.36 30.11 15.41
N GLY A 357 8.25 30.92 14.34
CA GLY A 357 9.36 31.16 13.41
C GLY A 357 9.46 32.58 12.82
N GLY A 358 8.64 33.51 13.31
CA GLY A 358 8.71 34.92 12.92
C GLY A 358 9.94 35.61 13.50
N ILE A 359 11.12 35.35 12.95
CA ILE A 359 12.20 36.35 12.98
C ILE A 359 11.70 37.50 12.13
N THR A 360 11.09 38.48 12.76
CA THR A 360 10.89 39.82 12.20
C THR A 360 12.27 40.38 11.90
N SER A 361 12.75 40.20 10.67
CA SER A 361 13.81 41.04 10.14
C SER A 361 13.20 42.43 9.95
N ASP A 362 13.32 43.26 10.98
CA ASP A 362 13.21 44.71 10.87
C ASP A 362 14.34 45.18 9.95
N ALA A 363 14.12 45.06 8.64
CA ALA A 363 14.94 45.71 7.64
C ALA A 363 14.31 47.10 7.43
N GLU A 364 14.86 48.05 8.17
CA GLU A 364 14.65 49.48 7.99
C GLU A 364 14.77 49.85 6.51
N SER A 365 13.74 50.54 6.03
CA SER A 365 13.75 51.23 4.76
C SER A 365 14.67 52.44 4.84
N GLU A 366 15.89 52.35 4.30
CA GLU A 366 16.63 53.54 3.88
C GLU A 366 16.48 53.73 2.37
N SER A 367 15.89 54.87 2.04
CA SER A 367 15.81 55.47 0.72
C SER A 367 17.21 55.84 0.20
N GLY A 368 17.54 55.41 -1.01
CA GLY A 368 18.72 55.90 -1.73
C GLY A 368 18.62 55.58 -3.21
N SER A 369 18.59 56.62 -4.03
CA SER A 369 18.49 56.57 -5.49
C SER A 369 19.82 56.26 -6.18
N ASP A 370 19.69 55.79 -7.42
CA ASP A 370 20.59 55.95 -8.56
C ASP A 370 21.70 54.93 -8.88
N GLU A 371 21.74 54.64 -10.19
CA GLU A 371 22.86 54.25 -11.08
C GLU A 371 23.37 52.79 -11.19
N GLU A 372 22.93 52.15 -12.27
CA GLU A 372 23.69 51.47 -13.34
C GLU A 372 25.20 51.16 -13.13
N LYS A 373 25.56 49.85 -13.06
CA LYS A 373 26.54 49.16 -13.93
C LYS A 373 26.85 47.72 -13.48
N GLN A 374 26.87 46.79 -14.44
CA GLN A 374 27.56 45.49 -14.38
C GLN A 374 29.10 45.65 -14.49
N PRO A 375 29.92 44.56 -14.44
CA PRO A 375 29.94 43.39 -13.54
C PRO A 375 31.36 43.14 -12.98
N GLU A 376 31.54 42.40 -11.88
CA GLU A 376 32.75 41.56 -11.69
C GLU A 376 32.68 40.58 -10.51
N THR A 377 33.19 39.39 -10.78
CA THR A 377 33.48 38.25 -9.91
C THR A 377 34.42 38.57 -8.74
N LYS A 378 34.14 38.00 -7.55
CA LYS A 378 35.15 37.39 -6.66
C LYS A 378 34.51 36.55 -5.56
N GLY A 379 35.12 35.40 -5.29
CA GLY A 379 34.69 34.44 -4.29
C GLY A 379 34.97 34.86 -2.85
N GLY A 380 34.20 34.28 -1.95
CA GLY A 380 34.41 34.28 -0.51
C GLY A 380 33.60 33.14 0.08
N ALA A 381 34.29 32.11 0.57
CA ALA A 381 33.69 31.06 1.37
C ALA A 381 33.24 31.65 2.70
N ASN A 382 31.95 31.53 3.01
CA ASN A 382 31.41 31.84 4.33
C ASN A 382 30.77 30.56 4.88
N GLU A 383 31.48 29.93 5.81
CA GLU A 383 30.94 28.91 6.70
C GLU A 383 29.86 29.55 7.57
N THR A 384 28.61 29.21 7.30
CA THR A 384 27.49 29.47 8.21
C THR A 384 27.16 28.17 8.91
N SER A 385 27.53 28.11 10.19
CA SER A 385 27.10 27.10 11.14
C SER A 385 25.57 27.13 11.25
N ILE A 386 24.93 26.11 10.68
CA ILE A 386 23.50 25.85 10.88
C ILE A 386 23.36 25.18 12.25
N GLU A 387 23.02 25.96 13.27
CA GLU A 387 22.45 25.40 14.50
C GLU A 387 21.06 24.85 14.15
N ALA A 388 20.97 23.52 14.10
CA ALA A 388 19.71 22.82 13.96
C ALA A 388 18.92 22.95 15.28
N SER A 389 18.06 23.97 15.37
CA SER A 389 16.98 23.96 16.35
C SER A 389 16.00 22.86 15.95
N LEU A 390 15.80 21.91 16.87
CA LEU A 390 14.77 20.87 16.74
C LEU A 390 13.40 21.55 16.72
N PRO A 391 12.57 21.39 15.66
CA PRO A 391 11.22 21.93 15.68
C PRO A 391 10.40 21.19 16.74
N GLY A 392 9.81 21.98 17.65
CA GLY A 392 8.95 21.50 18.72
C GLY A 392 7.74 20.73 18.18
N ALA A 393 7.19 19.88 19.05
CA ALA A 393 5.91 19.23 18.82
C ALA A 393 4.84 20.27 18.42
N LEU A 394 3.92 19.89 17.54
CA LEU A 394 2.74 20.71 17.25
C LEU A 394 2.12 21.17 18.59
N PRO A 395 1.83 22.48 18.77
CA PRO A 395 1.19 22.94 19.98
C PRO A 395 -0.14 22.19 20.13
N VAL A 396 -0.30 21.54 21.28
CA VAL A 396 -1.58 20.94 21.68
C VAL A 396 -2.50 22.12 21.99
N CYS A 397 -3.31 22.53 21.02
CA CYS A 397 -4.36 23.50 21.24
C CYS A 397 -5.45 22.85 22.11
N TYR A 398 -5.45 23.16 23.41
CA TYR A 398 -6.57 22.87 24.31
C TYR A 398 -7.67 23.94 24.19
#